data_AF-A0A3R9LK67-F1
#
_entry.id   AF-A0A3R9LK67-F1
#
_cell.length_a   1.000
_cell.length_b   1.000
_cell.length_c   1.000
_cell.angle_alpha   90.00
_cell.angle_beta   90.00
_cell.angle_gamma   90.00
#
_symmetry.space_group_name_H-M   'P 1'
#
loop_
_entity.id
_entity.type
_entity.pdbx_description
1 polymer ?
#
loop_
_entity_poly.entity_id
_entity_poly.type
_entity_poly.pdbx_seq_one_letter_code
_entity_poly.pdbx_strand_id
1 'polypeptide(L)'
;MWKKQKVKAGVLLYAVTMAAIFSLLLQFYLNRQVAHHKDFALNKEKLAAFAMAKRSKDKAEQESGERVFNLGKVTYQNTKTGFATSIRMNKGNYEFLFPSMKTKEKKTDKKQQVATDSSQEPNQTKTENKADKKDNS
;
A
#
# COMPACT_ATOMS: atom_id res chain seq x y z
N MET A 1 23.22 -11.10 72.64
CA MET A 1 22.10 -11.16 71.64
C MET A 1 22.19 -10.11 70.52
N TRP A 2 22.67 -8.89 70.80
CA TRP A 2 22.66 -7.76 69.85
C TRP A 2 23.38 -7.97 68.51
N LYS A 3 24.56 -8.60 68.51
CA LYS A 3 25.31 -8.89 67.27
C LYS A 3 24.52 -9.82 66.32
N LYS A 4 23.81 -10.82 66.87
CA LYS A 4 22.97 -11.74 66.09
C LYS A 4 21.76 -11.03 65.47
N GLN A 5 21.17 -10.04 66.17
CA GLN A 5 20.08 -9.23 65.63
C GLN A 5 20.55 -8.31 64.50
N LYS A 6 21.71 -7.66 64.64
CA LYS A 6 22.30 -6.83 63.56
C LYS A 6 22.61 -7.65 62.30
N VAL A 7 23.17 -8.86 62.46
CA VAL A 7 23.43 -9.76 61.32
C VAL A 7 22.12 -10.20 60.67
N LYS A 8 21.10 -10.59 61.44
CA LYS A 8 19.78 -10.95 60.90
C LYS A 8 19.12 -9.78 60.16
N ALA A 9 19.22 -8.57 60.68
CA ALA A 9 18.70 -7.36 60.02
C ALA A 9 19.45 -7.05 58.72
N GLY A 10 20.78 -7.20 58.68
CA GLY A 10 21.58 -7.03 57.47
C GLY A 10 21.25 -8.06 56.39
N VAL A 11 21.10 -9.34 56.77
CA VAL A 11 20.66 -10.41 55.85
C VAL A 11 19.25 -10.16 55.34
N LEU A 12 18.33 -9.71 56.21
CA LEU A 12 16.97 -9.37 55.83
C LEU A 12 16.96 -8.20 54.82
N LEU A 13 17.74 -7.15 55.07
CA LEU A 13 17.85 -6.00 54.17
C LEU A 13 18.39 -6.40 52.79
N TYR A 14 19.42 -7.26 52.76
CA TYR A 14 19.97 -7.81 51.51
C TYR A 14 18.94 -8.65 50.75
N ALA A 15 18.21 -9.52 51.44
CA ALA A 15 17.16 -10.33 50.83
C ALA A 15 16.06 -9.46 50.21
N VAL A 16 15.61 -8.43 50.91
CA VAL A 16 14.59 -7.50 50.41
C VAL A 16 15.09 -6.71 49.20
N THR A 17 16.33 -6.21 49.23
CA THR A 17 16.91 -5.49 48.08
C THR A 17 17.10 -6.40 46.87
N MET A 18 17.60 -7.63 47.06
CA MET A 18 17.72 -8.62 45.99
C MET A 18 16.36 -9.01 45.40
N ALA A 19 15.34 -9.20 46.25
CA ALA A 19 13.98 -9.48 45.79
C ALA A 19 13.38 -8.29 45.02
N ALA A 20 13.64 -7.05 45.44
CA ALA A 20 13.18 -5.86 44.73
C ALA A 20 13.83 -5.72 43.35
N ILE A 21 15.14 -5.92 43.25
CA ILE A 21 15.87 -5.90 41.97
C ILE A 21 15.35 -7.01 41.05
N PHE A 22 15.21 -8.22 41.57
CA PHE A 22 14.69 -9.35 40.80
C PHE A 22 13.26 -9.10 40.31
N SER A 23 12.41 -8.52 41.16
CA SER A 23 11.04 -8.16 40.79
C SER A 23 11.01 -7.12 39.68
N LEU A 24 11.90 -6.12 39.72
CA LEU A 24 12.01 -5.09 38.67
C LEU A 24 12.44 -5.70 37.33
N LEU A 25 13.44 -6.59 37.37
CA LEU A 25 13.92 -7.31 36.18
C LEU A 25 12.85 -8.23 35.59
N LEU A 26 12.11 -8.94 36.45
CA LEU A 26 11.02 -9.83 36.04
C LEU A 26 9.87 -9.04 35.40
N GLN A 27 9.48 -7.91 36.00
CA GLN A 27 8.47 -7.01 35.43
C GLN A 27 8.90 -6.49 34.06
N PHE A 28 10.16 -6.04 33.91
CA PHE A 28 10.70 -5.60 32.63
C PHE A 28 10.69 -6.71 31.58
N TYR A 29 11.11 -7.93 31.97
CA TYR A 29 11.15 -9.09 31.09
C TYR A 29 9.75 -9.46 30.57
N LEU A 30 8.77 -9.57 31.48
CA LEU A 30 7.38 -9.90 31.14
C LEU A 30 6.72 -8.78 30.30
N ASN A 31 6.88 -7.52 30.69
CA ASN A 31 6.29 -6.39 29.97
C ASN A 31 6.85 -6.25 28.55
N ARG A 32 8.15 -6.50 28.37
CA ARG A 32 8.78 -6.48 27.04
C ARG A 32 8.19 -7.57 26.13
N GLN A 33 7.97 -8.77 26.65
CA GLN A 33 7.41 -9.88 25.86
C GLN A 33 5.97 -9.58 25.41
N VAL A 34 5.13 -9.04 26.31
CA VAL A 34 3.73 -8.74 26.00
C VAL A 34 3.58 -7.58 24.99
N ALA A 35 4.44 -6.56 25.06
CA ALA A 35 4.42 -5.44 24.11
C ALA A 35 4.67 -5.91 22.67
N HIS A 36 5.64 -6.81 22.46
CA HIS A 36 5.96 -7.34 21.13
C HIS A 36 4.80 -8.10 20.47
N HIS A 37 3.99 -8.82 21.25
CA HIS A 37 2.87 -9.59 20.69
C HIS A 37 1.73 -8.72 20.17
N LYS A 38 1.44 -7.60 20.84
CA LYS A 38 0.36 -6.70 20.43
C LYS A 38 0.69 -5.99 19.12
N ASP A 39 1.90 -5.42 19.04
CA ASP A 39 2.34 -4.72 17.83
C ASP A 39 2.52 -5.69 16.66
N PHE A 40 3.02 -6.90 16.91
CA PHE A 40 3.18 -7.91 15.87
C PHE A 40 1.84 -8.34 15.26
N ALA A 41 0.81 -8.54 16.08
CA ALA A 41 -0.52 -8.91 15.58
C ALA A 41 -1.13 -7.81 14.70
N LEU A 42 -1.07 -6.55 15.13
CA LEU A 42 -1.57 -5.41 14.36
C LEU A 42 -0.77 -5.19 13.07
N ASN A 43 0.55 -5.33 13.12
CA ASN A 43 1.41 -5.21 11.94
C ASN A 43 1.18 -6.34 10.93
N LYS A 44 0.92 -7.57 11.40
CA LYS A 44 0.59 -8.70 10.53
C LYS A 44 -0.71 -8.46 9.76
N GLU A 45 -1.73 -7.94 10.42
CA GLU A 45 -3.00 -7.62 9.78
C GLU A 45 -2.87 -6.46 8.79
N LYS A 46 -2.16 -5.38 9.18
CA LYS A 46 -1.86 -4.27 8.28
C LYS A 46 -1.09 -4.72 7.02
N LEU A 47 -0.15 -5.66 7.17
CA LEU A 47 0.59 -6.23 6.03
C LEU A 47 -0.32 -7.04 5.10
N ALA A 48 -1.24 -7.84 5.66
CA ALA A 48 -2.23 -8.56 4.86
C ALA A 48 -3.17 -7.59 4.12
N ALA A 49 -3.63 -6.53 4.81
CA ALA A 49 -4.45 -5.48 4.20
C ALA A 49 -3.71 -4.78 3.06
N PHE A 50 -2.43 -4.44 3.26
CA PHE A 50 -1.59 -3.84 2.23
C PHE A 50 -1.42 -4.75 1.00
N ALA A 51 -1.19 -6.05 1.23
CA ALA A 51 -1.08 -7.03 0.15
C ALA A 51 -2.39 -7.15 -0.65
N MET A 52 -3.55 -7.16 0.01
CA MET A 52 -4.85 -7.16 -0.66
C MET A 52 -5.06 -5.87 -1.47
N ALA A 53 -4.70 -4.72 -0.90
CA ALA A 53 -4.81 -3.43 -1.56
C ALA A 53 -3.94 -3.35 -2.83
N LYS A 54 -2.67 -3.78 -2.73
CA LYS A 54 -1.74 -3.87 -3.86
C LYS A 54 -2.27 -4.83 -4.93
N ARG A 55 -2.74 -6.01 -4.54
CA ARG A 55 -3.30 -7.01 -5.46
C ARG A 55 -4.55 -6.48 -6.18
N SER A 56 -5.41 -5.73 -5.49
CA SER A 56 -6.57 -5.08 -6.09
C SER A 56 -6.15 -4.04 -7.11
N LYS A 57 -5.14 -3.21 -6.82
CA LYS A 57 -4.57 -2.28 -7.80
C LYS A 57 -4.03 -3.01 -9.03
N ASP A 58 -3.18 -4.03 -8.84
CA ASP A 58 -2.53 -4.75 -9.95
C ASP A 58 -3.52 -5.46 -10.89
N LYS A 59 -4.75 -5.69 -10.44
CA LYS A 59 -5.81 -6.38 -11.18
C LYS A 59 -7.02 -5.49 -11.48
N ALA A 60 -7.00 -4.22 -11.14
CA ALA A 60 -8.11 -3.33 -11.37
C ALA A 60 -8.12 -2.88 -12.83
N GLU A 61 -9.23 -3.13 -13.50
CA GLU A 61 -9.47 -2.72 -14.89
C GLU A 61 -10.35 -1.47 -14.99
N GLN A 62 -11.09 -1.19 -13.92
CA GLN A 62 -12.01 -0.06 -13.82
C GLN A 62 -11.45 0.97 -12.85
N GLU A 63 -11.90 2.22 -12.99
CA GLU A 63 -11.48 3.31 -12.11
C GLU A 63 -11.99 3.11 -10.68
N SER A 64 -13.09 2.41 -10.47
CA SER A 64 -13.56 2.04 -9.14
C SER A 64 -14.08 0.61 -9.13
N GLY A 65 -14.21 0.04 -7.94
CA GLY A 65 -14.77 -1.30 -7.82
C GLY A 65 -14.49 -1.93 -6.46
N GLU A 66 -14.72 -3.24 -6.43
CA GLU A 66 -14.63 -4.03 -5.21
C GLU A 66 -13.96 -5.39 -5.45
N ARG A 67 -13.01 -5.66 -4.56
CA ARG A 67 -12.23 -6.87 -4.29
C ARG A 67 -12.68 -7.71 -3.10
N VAL A 68 -13.33 -8.87 -3.25
CA VAL A 68 -13.50 -9.79 -2.10
C VAL A 68 -12.32 -10.77 -1.99
N PHE A 69 -11.77 -10.91 -0.79
CA PHE A 69 -10.75 -11.89 -0.41
C PHE A 69 -11.24 -12.69 0.80
N ASN A 70 -10.61 -13.84 1.04
CA ASN A 70 -10.92 -14.68 2.22
C ASN A 70 -10.74 -13.94 3.55
N LEU A 71 -9.84 -12.95 3.59
CA LEU A 71 -9.50 -12.20 4.81
C LEU A 71 -10.26 -10.87 4.95
N GLY A 72 -10.99 -10.44 3.92
CA GLY A 72 -11.67 -9.15 3.93
C GLY A 72 -12.07 -8.66 2.54
N LYS A 73 -12.66 -7.47 2.51
CA LYS A 73 -13.18 -6.82 1.31
C LYS A 73 -12.44 -5.50 1.06
N VAL A 74 -12.00 -5.29 -0.17
CA VAL A 74 -11.30 -4.08 -0.62
C VAL A 74 -12.23 -3.31 -1.54
N THR A 75 -12.59 -2.09 -1.18
CA THR A 75 -13.17 -1.12 -2.12
C THR A 75 -12.07 -0.20 -2.61
N TYR A 76 -12.14 0.20 -3.87
CA TYR A 76 -11.12 1.06 -4.45
C TYR A 76 -11.68 2.10 -5.40
N GLN A 77 -10.96 3.20 -5.53
CA GLN A 77 -11.26 4.28 -6.45
C GLN A 77 -9.96 4.96 -6.93
N ASN A 78 -9.84 5.13 -8.23
CA ASN A 78 -8.81 5.92 -8.88
C ASN A 78 -9.29 7.37 -8.90
N THR A 79 -8.68 8.20 -8.07
CA THR A 79 -8.95 9.63 -8.01
C THR A 79 -7.79 10.40 -8.63
N LYS A 80 -7.94 11.73 -8.74
CA LYS A 80 -6.85 12.61 -9.19
C LYS A 80 -5.63 12.55 -8.27
N THR A 81 -5.81 12.23 -6.98
CA THR A 81 -4.74 12.18 -5.98
C THR A 81 -4.07 10.81 -5.89
N GLY A 82 -4.70 9.76 -6.40
CA GLY A 82 -4.13 8.42 -6.44
C GLY A 82 -5.18 7.31 -6.49
N PHE A 83 -4.72 6.07 -6.40
CA PHE A 83 -5.57 4.92 -6.25
C PHE A 83 -5.84 4.66 -4.77
N ALA A 84 -6.98 5.16 -4.29
CA ALA A 84 -7.43 5.01 -2.92
C ALA A 84 -8.07 3.64 -2.72
N THR A 85 -7.72 2.98 -1.61
CA THR A 85 -8.25 1.67 -1.23
C THR A 85 -8.72 1.69 0.21
N SER A 86 -9.89 1.12 0.48
CA SER A 86 -10.42 0.90 1.82
C SER A 86 -10.66 -0.60 2.01
N ILE A 87 -10.07 -1.16 3.05
CA ILE A 87 -10.03 -2.59 3.32
C ILE A 87 -10.77 -2.83 4.61
N ARG A 88 -11.90 -3.54 4.51
CA ARG A 88 -12.68 -4.00 5.64
C ARG A 88 -12.30 -5.43 5.98
N MET A 89 -11.67 -5.61 7.14
CA MET A 89 -11.33 -6.92 7.70
C MET A 89 -12.18 -7.17 8.96
N ASN A 90 -12.04 -8.35 9.55
CA ASN A 90 -12.77 -8.72 10.77
C ASN A 90 -12.34 -7.86 11.98
N LYS A 91 -11.04 -7.59 12.14
CA LYS A 91 -10.51 -6.93 13.34
C LYS A 91 -10.22 -5.44 13.15
N GLY A 92 -10.24 -4.94 11.92
CA GLY A 92 -9.95 -3.54 11.64
C GLY A 92 -10.28 -3.13 10.21
N ASN A 93 -10.28 -1.82 9.99
CA ASN A 93 -10.35 -1.22 8.67
C ASN A 93 -9.02 -0.54 8.38
N TYR A 94 -8.55 -0.65 7.13
CA TYR A 94 -7.30 -0.06 6.69
C TYR A 94 -7.50 0.73 5.42
N GLU A 95 -6.74 1.81 5.28
CA GLU A 95 -6.75 2.64 4.09
C GLU A 95 -5.34 2.79 3.55
N PHE A 96 -5.21 2.70 2.22
CA PHE A 96 -3.96 2.95 1.52
C PHE A 96 -4.22 3.78 0.29
N LEU A 97 -3.28 4.69 0.02
CA LEU A 97 -3.23 5.48 -1.19
C LEU A 97 -2.01 5.05 -1.99
N PHE A 98 -2.24 4.57 -3.21
CA PHE A 98 -1.18 4.25 -4.16
C PHE A 98 -1.13 5.32 -5.26
N PRO A 99 -0.04 5.37 -6.04
CA PRO A 99 -0.04 6.15 -7.28
C PRO A 99 -1.24 5.79 -8.16
N SER A 100 -1.83 6.79 -8.81
CA SER A 100 -2.96 6.59 -9.73
C SER A 100 -2.61 5.58 -10.81
N MET A 101 -3.60 4.79 -11.23
CA MET A 101 -3.44 3.92 -12.39
C MET A 101 -3.63 4.72 -13.68
N LYS A 102 -2.81 4.43 -14.68
CA LYS A 102 -3.00 5.00 -16.02
C LYS A 102 -4.28 4.39 -16.60
N THR A 103 -5.31 5.20 -16.77
CA THR A 103 -6.54 4.78 -17.44
C THR A 103 -6.17 4.30 -18.85
N LYS A 104 -6.49 3.05 -19.20
CA LYS A 104 -6.47 2.63 -20.59
C LYS A 104 -7.55 3.44 -21.29
N GLU A 105 -7.16 4.38 -22.15
CA GLU A 105 -8.08 5.19 -22.93
C GLU A 105 -9.16 4.29 -23.54
N LYS A 106 -10.42 4.55 -23.20
CA LYS A 106 -11.53 4.06 -24.01
C LYS A 106 -11.34 4.69 -25.39
N LYS A 107 -10.86 3.91 -26.36
CA LYS A 107 -11.07 4.22 -27.77
C LYS A 107 -12.57 4.23 -28.03
N THR A 108 -13.20 5.39 -27.85
CA THR A 108 -14.52 5.67 -28.39
C THR A 108 -14.34 5.98 -29.86
N ASP A 109 -14.60 4.99 -30.71
CA ASP A 109 -14.85 5.19 -32.14
C ASP A 109 -16.05 6.12 -32.30
N LYS A 110 -15.80 7.39 -32.66
CA LYS A 110 -16.81 8.25 -33.28
C LYS A 110 -16.55 8.27 -34.78
N LYS A 111 -17.18 7.33 -35.49
CA LYS A 111 -17.38 7.42 -36.94
C LYS A 111 -18.87 7.36 -37.25
N GLN A 112 -19.42 8.52 -37.59
CA GLN A 112 -20.51 8.82 -38.54
C GLN A 112 -21.11 10.19 -38.16
N GLN A 113 -21.49 11.12 -39.02
CA GLN A 113 -21.30 11.42 -40.44
C GLN A 113 -22.22 12.62 -40.68
N VAL A 114 -21.72 13.81 -41.03
CA VAL A 114 -22.51 14.81 -41.77
C VAL A 114 -21.54 15.63 -42.63
N ALA A 115 -21.60 15.39 -43.94
CA ALA A 115 -21.09 16.32 -44.95
C ALA A 115 -22.01 17.54 -45.01
N THR A 116 -21.50 18.74 -45.27
CA THR A 116 -21.93 19.65 -46.35
C THR A 116 -21.08 20.93 -46.33
N ASP A 117 -20.51 21.21 -47.49
CA ASP A 117 -20.02 22.47 -48.07
C ASP A 117 -18.79 23.25 -47.56
N SER A 118 -17.97 23.53 -48.59
CA SER A 118 -17.16 24.73 -48.84
C SER A 118 -15.66 24.57 -48.57
N SER A 119 -14.72 24.93 -49.44
CA SER A 119 -14.66 25.29 -50.86
C SER A 119 -13.15 25.48 -51.15
N GLN A 120 -12.76 25.35 -52.42
CA GLN A 120 -11.49 25.79 -53.02
C GLN A 120 -10.24 24.88 -52.91
N GLU A 121 -10.08 24.05 -53.94
CA GLU A 121 -8.80 23.92 -54.66
C GLU A 121 -8.65 25.14 -55.59
N PRO A 122 -7.44 25.65 -55.84
CA PRO A 122 -6.69 25.11 -56.98
C PRO A 122 -5.17 25.09 -56.77
N ASN A 123 -4.46 24.14 -57.37
CA ASN A 123 -3.24 24.44 -58.12
C ASN A 123 -2.72 23.21 -58.87
N GLN A 124 -2.89 23.22 -60.19
CA GLN A 124 -2.06 22.46 -61.11
C GLN A 124 -1.04 23.41 -61.74
N THR A 125 0.26 23.21 -61.46
CA THR A 125 1.29 23.46 -62.48
C THR A 125 2.53 22.59 -62.27
N LYS A 126 2.69 21.67 -63.22
CA LYS A 126 3.89 20.99 -63.74
C LYS A 126 5.26 21.42 -63.21
N THR A 127 6.06 20.41 -62.82
CA THR A 127 7.45 20.28 -63.28
C THR A 127 7.80 18.80 -63.46
N GLU A 128 7.95 18.36 -64.71
CA GLU A 128 8.68 17.14 -65.07
C GLU A 128 10.19 17.45 -65.01
N ASN A 129 10.99 16.58 -64.37
CA ASN A 129 12.25 16.07 -64.94
C ASN A 129 12.92 15.00 -64.04
N LYS A 130 12.77 13.75 -64.48
CA LYS A 130 13.79 12.74 -64.83
C LYS A 130 15.06 12.55 -63.96
N ALA A 131 15.29 11.27 -63.66
CA ALA A 131 16.55 10.56 -63.35
C ALA A 131 17.16 10.85 -61.95
N ASP A 132 17.57 9.89 -61.13
CA ASP A 132 18.28 8.67 -61.45
C ASP A 132 17.98 7.49 -60.52
N LYS A 133 18.18 6.31 -61.11
CA LYS A 133 18.11 4.96 -60.56
C LYS A 133 19.38 4.66 -59.76
N LYS A 134 19.27 4.14 -58.54
CA LYS A 134 20.24 3.15 -58.03
C LYS A 134 19.71 2.30 -56.87
N ASP A 135 19.67 1.01 -57.16
CA ASP A 135 19.54 -0.12 -56.24
C ASP A 135 20.74 -0.28 -55.30
N ASN A 136 20.47 -1.03 -54.22
CA ASN A 136 21.35 -1.86 -53.39
C ASN A 136 22.41 -1.20 -52.50
N SER A 137 22.22 -1.35 -51.18
CA SER A 137 22.92 -2.38 -50.40
C SER A 137 22.16 -2.74 -49.12
#